data_AF-A0AAR2LV89-F1
#
_entry.id   AF-A0AAR2LV89-F1
#
_cell.length_a   1.000
_cell.length_b   1.000
_cell.length_c   1.000
_cell.angle_alpha   90.00
_cell.angle_beta   90.00
_cell.angle_gamma   90.00
#
_symmetry.space_group_name_H-M   'P 1'
#
loop_
_entity.id
_entity.type
_entity.pdbx_description
1 polymer ?
#
loop_
_entity_poly.entity_id
_entity_poly.type
_entity_poly.pdbx_seq_one_letter_code
_entity_poly.pdbx_strand_id
1 'polypeptide(L)'
;GATPLTINRDLCHSAQAWAEHLLSIKTLKHSKADYGENLYYTWSSMPKTLKGKRCEAVDSWYSEIKDYNFKKPGFTSGTGHFTQVVWKDTKEVGFGVATDGAAIFVVGQYLPAGNITNPGYFEKNVLPSSSPVDINGQALGGLSIQSNKIPSQSGLAEKGSSGNKSDSFEREFLQIHNTYRKQHGAPPLTINHDLCRSAQAWAENLLSIKTLKHSKADYGENLYYTWSSVPKTLTGREAVDSWYSEIKDYNFKKPGFTSGTGHFTQVVWKDTEEVGFGLATDGAAIFVVGQYLPAGNITNPGYFEKNVLPAGSTPFEVSHVNYYAIICLSHEGKNLVQFPSQLLAAMNHYRQRHGVHPLSQCPVLSKEAKEWAAHLVSIKTLKNSKKGHGETMSYKWTSTLTAPTGEEVAEGWYKESSKYNFSTPTFQSGTGNFTQMVWKSSERAGVGIATDEKGLFITVVFYEPAGNITNPGYFQDNVTPAGK
;
A
#
# COMPACT_ATOMS: atom_id res chain seq x y z
N GLY A 1 1.13 -21.77 2.32
CA GLY A 1 1.50 -22.25 3.68
C GLY A 1 2.33 -21.23 4.46
N ALA A 2 3.15 -20.42 3.78
CA ALA A 2 3.80 -19.25 4.37
C ALA A 2 2.88 -18.02 4.36
N THR A 3 3.04 -17.14 5.35
CA THR A 3 2.40 -15.81 5.39
C THR A 3 3.06 -14.90 4.34
N PRO A 4 2.31 -14.04 3.64
CA PRO A 4 2.91 -13.02 2.78
C PRO A 4 3.93 -12.17 3.56
N LEU A 5 5.05 -11.84 2.91
CA LEU A 5 6.07 -10.97 3.48
C LEU A 5 5.59 -9.52 3.49
N THR A 6 5.90 -8.79 4.55
CA THR A 6 5.69 -7.34 4.64
C THR A 6 6.98 -6.60 4.27
N ILE A 7 6.84 -5.38 3.74
CA ILE A 7 8.02 -4.55 3.43
C ILE A 7 8.51 -3.89 4.71
N ASN A 8 9.78 -4.10 5.06
CA ASN A 8 10.45 -3.38 6.14
C ASN A 8 11.33 -2.26 5.56
N ARG A 9 11.09 -1.01 5.99
CA ARG A 9 11.80 0.17 5.48
C ARG A 9 13.27 0.22 5.90
N ASP A 10 13.62 -0.26 7.09
CA ASP A 10 15.01 -0.34 7.56
C ASP A 10 15.80 -1.38 6.76
N LEU A 11 15.19 -2.53 6.46
CA LEU A 11 15.76 -3.51 5.53
C LEU A 11 15.88 -2.94 4.12
N CYS A 12 14.94 -2.13 3.64
CA CYS A 12 15.07 -1.46 2.34
C CYS A 12 16.25 -0.47 2.32
N HIS A 13 16.43 0.34 3.35
CA HIS A 13 17.57 1.26 3.45
C HIS A 13 18.89 0.50 3.53
N SER A 14 18.96 -0.55 4.35
CA SER A 14 20.13 -1.42 4.47
C SER A 14 20.47 -2.13 3.14
N ALA A 15 19.47 -2.74 2.49
CA ALA A 15 19.65 -3.42 1.22
C ALA A 15 20.06 -2.44 0.10
N GLN A 16 19.53 -1.21 0.10
CA GLN A 16 19.91 -0.17 -0.87
C GLN A 16 21.36 0.27 -0.67
N ALA A 17 21.77 0.57 0.57
CA ALA A 17 23.15 0.91 0.88
C ALA A 17 24.11 -0.23 0.51
N TRP A 18 23.70 -1.49 0.73
CA TRP A 18 24.51 -2.63 0.35
C TRP A 18 24.59 -2.81 -1.17
N ALA A 19 23.50 -2.63 -1.91
CA ALA A 19 23.50 -2.68 -3.37
C ALA A 19 24.49 -1.65 -3.97
N GLU A 20 24.52 -0.43 -3.42
CA GLU A 20 25.46 0.63 -3.79
C GLU A 20 26.91 0.24 -3.45
N HIS A 21 27.13 -0.36 -2.28
CA HIS A 21 28.45 -0.89 -1.92
C HIS A 21 28.93 -1.96 -2.91
N LEU A 22 28.08 -2.95 -3.25
CA LEU A 22 28.41 -3.99 -4.24
C LEU A 22 28.72 -3.40 -5.61
N LEU A 23 27.98 -2.37 -6.01
CA LEU A 23 28.26 -1.63 -7.24
C LEU A 23 29.62 -0.93 -7.19
N SER A 24 30.03 -0.37 -6.04
CA SER A 24 31.31 0.31 -5.90
C SER A 24 32.51 -0.64 -6.00
N ILE A 25 32.38 -1.87 -5.45
CA ILE A 25 33.45 -2.88 -5.46
C ILE A 25 33.35 -3.87 -6.64
N LYS A 26 32.30 -3.77 -7.45
CA LYS A 26 32.01 -4.63 -8.62
C LYS A 26 32.06 -6.14 -8.33
N THR A 27 31.69 -6.53 -7.13
CA THR A 27 31.82 -7.91 -6.65
C THR A 27 30.56 -8.32 -5.89
N LEU A 28 30.02 -9.50 -6.18
CA LEU A 28 28.95 -10.09 -5.39
C LEU A 28 29.52 -10.62 -4.08
N LYS A 29 29.06 -10.06 -2.96
CA LYS A 29 29.46 -10.49 -1.62
C LYS A 29 28.32 -10.26 -0.64
N HIS A 30 28.07 -11.25 0.21
CA HIS A 30 27.09 -11.07 1.26
C HIS A 30 27.48 -10.00 2.28
N SER A 31 26.48 -9.29 2.80
CA SER A 31 26.68 -8.40 3.95
C SER A 31 27.06 -9.21 5.20
N LYS A 32 27.66 -8.54 6.18
CA LYS A 32 27.95 -9.13 7.50
C LYS A 32 26.77 -8.98 8.48
N ALA A 33 25.60 -8.59 7.98
CA ALA A 33 24.42 -8.35 8.81
C ALA A 33 23.73 -9.68 9.17
N ASP A 34 23.02 -9.69 10.29
CA ASP A 34 22.34 -10.89 10.80
C ASP A 34 20.99 -11.19 10.08
N TYR A 35 20.78 -10.63 8.89
CA TYR A 35 19.60 -10.83 8.06
C TYR A 35 19.81 -11.98 7.07
N GLY A 36 18.71 -12.60 6.62
CA GLY A 36 18.77 -13.42 5.41
C GLY A 36 19.05 -12.53 4.21
N GLU A 37 19.82 -12.99 3.23
CA GLU A 37 20.19 -12.14 2.08
C GLU A 37 20.25 -12.93 0.77
N ASN A 38 19.58 -12.40 -0.25
CA ASN A 38 19.72 -12.86 -1.62
C ASN A 38 20.33 -11.75 -2.48
N LEU A 39 21.26 -12.13 -3.35
CA LEU A 39 21.95 -11.22 -4.24
C LEU A 39 21.69 -11.60 -5.69
N TYR A 40 21.60 -10.59 -6.55
CA TYR A 40 21.50 -10.79 -7.99
C TYR A 40 22.39 -9.77 -8.70
N TYR A 41 23.10 -10.25 -9.71
CA TYR A 41 23.99 -9.44 -10.52
C TYR A 41 23.73 -9.70 -11.99
N THR A 42 23.75 -8.64 -12.79
CA THR A 42 23.72 -8.77 -14.24
C THR A 42 24.54 -7.67 -14.89
N TRP A 43 25.31 -8.02 -15.92
CA TRP A 43 26.17 -7.10 -16.68
C TRP A 43 25.77 -7.05 -18.16
N SER A 44 25.95 -5.92 -18.83
CA SER A 44 25.85 -5.80 -20.29
C SER A 44 26.68 -4.63 -20.81
N SER A 45 27.12 -4.74 -22.06
CA SER A 45 27.74 -3.66 -22.82
C SER A 45 26.77 -2.57 -23.26
N MET A 46 25.45 -2.77 -23.12
CA MET A 46 24.40 -1.81 -23.47
C MET A 46 23.74 -1.24 -22.20
N PRO A 47 23.33 0.05 -22.17
CA PRO A 47 22.71 0.65 -20.99
C PRO A 47 21.46 -0.10 -20.54
N LYS A 48 21.44 -0.59 -19.29
CA LYS A 48 20.27 -1.27 -18.72
C LYS A 48 19.32 -0.30 -18.02
N THR A 49 18.03 -0.52 -18.18
CA THR A 49 17.00 0.09 -17.33
C THR A 49 16.91 -0.64 -15.99
N LEU A 50 16.66 0.12 -14.92
CA LEU A 50 16.31 -0.43 -13.60
C LEU A 50 14.88 -1.02 -13.56
N LYS A 51 14.04 -0.68 -14.54
CA LYS A 51 12.63 -1.11 -14.59
C LYS A 51 12.56 -2.63 -14.67
N GLY A 52 11.87 -3.25 -13.71
CA GLY A 52 11.64 -4.70 -13.68
C GLY A 52 12.76 -5.56 -13.10
N LYS A 53 13.95 -4.99 -12.79
CA LYS A 53 15.11 -5.78 -12.35
C LYS A 53 14.96 -6.44 -10.98
N ARG A 54 14.14 -5.85 -10.10
CA ARG A 54 13.75 -6.50 -8.84
C ARG A 54 12.90 -7.75 -9.08
N CYS A 55 12.01 -7.74 -10.08
CA CYS A 55 11.21 -8.90 -10.44
C CYS A 55 12.07 -9.99 -11.09
N GLU A 56 12.94 -9.63 -12.04
CA GLU A 56 13.87 -10.59 -12.66
C GLU A 56 14.79 -11.26 -11.64
N ALA A 57 15.26 -10.51 -10.64
CA ALA A 57 16.06 -11.06 -9.54
C ALA A 57 15.28 -12.11 -8.74
N VAL A 58 14.03 -11.78 -8.35
CA VAL A 58 13.16 -12.70 -7.58
C VAL A 58 12.79 -13.93 -8.42
N ASP A 59 12.47 -13.77 -9.70
CA ASP A 59 12.19 -14.88 -10.62
C ASP A 59 13.41 -15.80 -10.76
N SER A 60 14.61 -15.21 -10.88
CA SER A 60 15.87 -15.96 -10.91
C SER A 60 16.10 -16.74 -9.62
N TRP A 61 15.92 -16.10 -8.45
CA TRP A 61 16.05 -16.76 -7.14
C TRP A 61 15.05 -17.89 -6.96
N TYR A 62 13.79 -17.67 -7.36
CA TYR A 62 12.75 -18.69 -7.25
C TYR A 62 12.99 -19.87 -8.20
N SER A 63 13.61 -19.64 -9.37
CA SER A 63 13.83 -20.68 -10.38
C SER A 63 14.69 -21.86 -9.90
N GLU A 64 15.45 -21.70 -8.82
CA GLU A 64 16.21 -22.79 -8.17
C GLU A 64 15.31 -23.88 -7.57
N ILE A 65 13.99 -23.64 -7.45
CA ILE A 65 13.02 -24.66 -7.03
C ILE A 65 13.14 -25.97 -7.83
N LYS A 66 13.52 -25.88 -9.12
CA LYS A 66 13.71 -27.04 -10.00
C LYS A 66 14.82 -27.97 -9.52
N ASP A 67 15.77 -27.44 -8.75
CA ASP A 67 16.95 -28.13 -8.22
C ASP A 67 16.76 -28.53 -6.75
N TYR A 68 15.67 -28.11 -6.09
CA TYR A 68 15.39 -28.40 -4.69
C TYR A 68 14.68 -29.75 -4.49
N ASN A 69 15.21 -30.59 -3.60
CA ASN A 69 14.64 -31.90 -3.30
C ASN A 69 13.75 -31.87 -2.06
N PHE A 70 12.44 -31.72 -2.24
CA PHE A 70 11.47 -31.75 -1.14
C PHE A 70 11.41 -33.07 -0.36
N LYS A 71 11.92 -34.20 -0.92
CA LYS A 71 12.00 -35.48 -0.21
C LYS A 71 13.24 -35.59 0.69
N LYS A 72 14.25 -34.74 0.46
CA LYS A 72 15.46 -34.63 1.26
C LYS A 72 15.78 -33.14 1.47
N PRO A 73 14.93 -32.43 2.22
CA PRO A 73 15.06 -30.99 2.41
C PRO A 73 16.35 -30.64 3.16
N GLY A 74 16.93 -29.50 2.83
CA GLY A 74 18.21 -29.07 3.37
C GLY A 74 18.87 -27.99 2.52
N PHE A 75 19.89 -27.35 3.08
CA PHE A 75 20.63 -26.32 2.36
C PHE A 75 21.54 -26.91 1.29
N THR A 76 21.50 -26.36 0.08
CA THR A 76 22.53 -26.55 -0.94
C THR A 76 22.90 -25.20 -1.54
N SER A 77 24.15 -25.06 -1.99
CA SER A 77 24.63 -23.80 -2.61
C SER A 77 23.88 -23.42 -3.88
N GLY A 78 23.18 -24.36 -4.53
CA GLY A 78 22.37 -24.11 -5.73
C GLY A 78 20.88 -23.87 -5.47
N THR A 79 20.43 -23.91 -4.21
CA THR A 79 18.99 -23.71 -3.86
C THR A 79 18.76 -22.67 -2.77
N GLY A 80 19.85 -22.06 -2.27
CA GLY A 80 19.81 -21.14 -1.14
C GLY A 80 18.96 -19.89 -1.40
N HIS A 81 18.89 -19.39 -2.63
CA HIS A 81 18.07 -18.22 -2.92
C HIS A 81 16.59 -18.58 -2.91
N PHE A 82 16.23 -19.70 -3.54
CA PHE A 82 14.86 -20.22 -3.50
C PHE A 82 14.40 -20.46 -2.08
N THR A 83 15.19 -21.19 -1.29
CA THR A 83 14.81 -21.56 0.09
C THR A 83 14.64 -20.33 0.98
N GLN A 84 15.40 -19.26 0.75
CA GLN A 84 15.21 -17.97 1.43
C GLN A 84 13.91 -17.27 1.01
N VAL A 85 13.59 -17.25 -0.29
CA VAL A 85 12.36 -16.61 -0.82
C VAL A 85 11.10 -17.26 -0.22
N VAL A 86 11.09 -18.58 -0.09
CA VAL A 86 9.90 -19.32 0.38
C VAL A 86 9.93 -19.68 1.86
N TRP A 87 10.92 -19.19 2.61
CA TRP A 87 11.11 -19.54 4.02
C TRP A 87 9.92 -19.11 4.87
N LYS A 88 9.14 -20.08 5.36
CA LYS A 88 7.86 -19.87 6.06
C LYS A 88 7.95 -18.94 7.27
N ASP A 89 9.02 -19.03 8.05
CA ASP A 89 9.19 -18.26 9.28
C ASP A 89 9.64 -16.81 9.00
N THR A 90 10.10 -16.48 7.79
CA THR A 90 10.40 -15.09 7.39
C THR A 90 9.12 -14.27 7.36
N LYS A 91 9.19 -13.02 7.83
CA LYS A 91 8.03 -12.12 7.94
C LYS A 91 8.18 -10.85 7.12
N GLU A 92 9.40 -10.35 7.04
CA GLU A 92 9.71 -9.04 6.52
C GLU A 92 10.79 -9.14 5.45
N VAL A 93 10.73 -8.25 4.48
CA VAL A 93 11.72 -8.14 3.40
C VAL A 93 11.98 -6.69 3.03
N GLY A 94 13.22 -6.39 2.67
CA GLY A 94 13.62 -5.12 2.08
C GLY A 94 14.43 -5.33 0.80
N PHE A 95 14.29 -4.42 -0.16
CA PHE A 95 14.97 -4.52 -1.46
C PHE A 95 15.76 -3.27 -1.79
N GLY A 96 16.99 -3.46 -2.24
CA GLY A 96 17.87 -2.44 -2.79
C GLY A 96 18.26 -2.73 -4.24
N VAL A 97 18.48 -1.69 -5.03
CA VAL A 97 18.98 -1.82 -6.41
C VAL A 97 19.95 -0.68 -6.75
N ALA A 98 21.09 -1.03 -7.35
CA ALA A 98 22.10 -0.08 -7.78
C ALA A 98 22.61 -0.39 -9.19
N THR A 99 22.92 0.65 -9.96
CA THR A 99 23.46 0.53 -11.32
C THR A 99 24.43 1.65 -11.67
N ASP A 100 25.42 1.35 -12.51
CA ASP A 100 26.26 2.35 -13.19
C ASP A 100 25.95 2.45 -14.70
N GLY A 101 24.86 1.82 -15.14
CA GLY A 101 24.47 1.69 -16.54
C GLY A 101 24.88 0.36 -17.18
N ALA A 102 26.02 -0.22 -16.80
CA ALA A 102 26.53 -1.48 -17.35
C ALA A 102 26.28 -2.68 -16.42
N ALA A 103 26.47 -2.48 -15.12
CA ALA A 103 26.27 -3.46 -14.05
C ALA A 103 25.04 -3.10 -13.21
N ILE A 104 24.20 -4.10 -12.91
CA ILE A 104 23.09 -3.97 -11.97
C ILE A 104 23.27 -4.97 -10.84
N PHE A 105 23.14 -4.48 -9.62
CA PHE A 105 23.08 -5.27 -8.41
C PHE A 105 21.69 -5.12 -7.78
N VAL A 106 21.08 -6.23 -7.41
CA VAL A 106 19.84 -6.28 -6.62
C VAL A 106 20.13 -7.05 -5.34
N VAL A 107 19.69 -6.50 -4.22
CA VAL A 107 19.83 -7.08 -2.89
C VAL A 107 18.45 -7.24 -2.28
N GLY A 108 18.12 -8.43 -1.81
CA GLY A 108 16.94 -8.70 -0.98
C GLY A 108 17.39 -9.12 0.42
N GLN A 109 16.93 -8.43 1.46
CA GLN A 109 17.23 -8.75 2.85
C GLN A 109 15.95 -9.17 3.59
N TYR A 110 16.05 -10.18 4.44
CA TYR A 110 14.92 -10.91 5.00
C TYR A 110 15.03 -11.04 6.53
N LEU A 111 13.91 -10.83 7.22
CA LEU A 111 13.82 -10.95 8.68
C LEU A 111 12.54 -11.71 9.10
N PRO A 112 12.62 -12.68 10.02
CA PRO A 112 13.82 -13.40 10.44
C PRO A 112 14.59 -14.02 9.25
N ALA A 113 15.90 -14.24 9.43
CA ALA A 113 16.74 -14.86 8.41
C ALA A 113 16.26 -16.28 8.06
N GLY A 114 16.33 -16.63 6.78
CA GLY A 114 16.09 -17.98 6.30
C GLY A 114 17.36 -18.83 6.29
N ASN A 115 17.28 -20.00 5.67
CA ASN A 115 18.41 -20.92 5.48
C ASN A 115 19.10 -21.37 6.79
N ILE A 116 18.37 -21.39 7.90
CA ILE A 116 18.86 -21.89 9.18
C ILE A 116 19.06 -23.41 9.08
N THR A 117 20.31 -23.87 9.23
CA THR A 117 20.72 -25.27 8.99
C THR A 117 20.50 -26.21 10.17
N ASN A 118 19.81 -25.74 11.21
CA ASN A 118 19.42 -26.59 12.34
C ASN A 118 18.54 -27.76 11.84
N PRO A 119 18.72 -28.98 12.39
CA PRO A 119 17.93 -30.14 11.98
C PRO A 119 16.42 -29.87 12.04
N GLY A 120 15.68 -30.22 10.98
CA GLY A 120 14.23 -30.05 10.89
C GLY A 120 13.73 -28.67 10.43
N TYR A 121 14.61 -27.67 10.28
CA TYR A 121 14.18 -26.32 9.91
C TYR A 121 13.78 -26.21 8.43
N PHE A 122 14.44 -26.92 7.53
CA PHE A 122 14.12 -26.89 6.10
C PHE A 122 12.79 -27.61 5.81
N GLU A 123 12.53 -28.73 6.48
CA GLU A 123 11.26 -29.46 6.46
C GLU A 123 10.10 -28.57 6.91
N LYS A 124 10.32 -27.77 7.96
CA LYS A 124 9.31 -26.86 8.53
C LYS A 124 9.06 -25.64 7.62
N ASN A 125 10.11 -25.13 6.98
CA ASN A 125 10.09 -23.82 6.34
C ASN A 125 9.98 -23.83 4.82
N VAL A 126 10.43 -24.89 4.14
CA VAL A 126 10.44 -25.01 2.68
C VAL A 126 9.42 -26.07 2.26
N LEU A 127 8.16 -25.63 2.19
CA LEU A 127 7.03 -26.52 1.92
C LEU A 127 6.80 -26.69 0.41
N PRO A 128 6.38 -27.88 -0.05
CA PRO A 128 5.99 -28.08 -1.44
C PRO A 128 4.79 -27.20 -1.80
N SER A 129 4.75 -26.71 -3.03
CA SER A 129 3.59 -25.99 -3.56
C SER A 129 2.37 -26.91 -3.52
N SER A 130 1.32 -26.51 -2.81
CA SER A 130 0.05 -27.23 -2.84
C SER A 130 -0.52 -27.13 -4.25
N SER A 131 -0.59 -28.23 -5.00
CA SER A 131 -1.29 -28.32 -6.29
C SER A 131 -2.73 -27.77 -6.17
N PRO A 132 -3.30 -27.22 -7.26
CA PRO A 132 -4.44 -26.33 -7.20
C PRO A 132 -5.71 -27.05 -6.75
N VAL A 133 -6.41 -26.45 -5.80
CA VAL A 133 -7.77 -26.83 -5.38
C VAL A 133 -8.73 -25.92 -6.14
N ASP A 134 -9.73 -26.49 -6.81
CA ASP A 134 -10.80 -25.69 -7.44
C ASP A 134 -11.69 -25.02 -6.37
N ILE A 135 -12.38 -23.94 -6.76
CA ILE A 135 -13.17 -22.99 -5.93
C ILE A 135 -14.29 -23.63 -5.09
N ASN A 136 -14.54 -24.93 -5.23
CA ASN A 136 -15.52 -25.69 -4.45
C ASN A 136 -14.90 -26.79 -3.56
N GLY A 137 -13.58 -26.83 -3.40
CA GLY A 137 -12.93 -27.69 -2.40
C GLY A 137 -12.95 -29.20 -2.71
N GLN A 138 -13.12 -29.61 -3.96
CA GLN A 138 -12.98 -31.01 -4.36
C GLN A 138 -11.67 -31.27 -5.13
N ALA A 139 -11.02 -32.39 -4.81
CA ALA A 139 -9.80 -32.84 -5.47
C ALA A 139 -10.08 -33.40 -6.86
N LEU A 140 -9.35 -32.94 -7.87
CA LEU A 140 -9.34 -33.56 -9.21
C LEU A 140 -8.49 -34.84 -9.15
N GLY A 141 -9.14 -35.98 -9.39
CA GLY A 141 -8.53 -37.31 -9.33
C GLY A 141 -7.87 -37.78 -10.63
N GLY A 142 -6.95 -38.75 -10.45
CA GLY A 142 -6.39 -39.67 -11.45
C GLY A 142 -4.87 -39.49 -11.64
N LEU A 143 -3.97 -40.45 -11.40
CA LEU A 143 -4.05 -41.92 -11.40
C LEU A 143 -3.08 -42.55 -10.37
N SER A 144 -3.49 -43.72 -9.86
CA SER A 144 -2.84 -44.57 -8.85
C SER A 144 -1.56 -45.27 -9.36
N ILE A 145 -0.58 -45.54 -8.47
CA ILE A 145 -0.09 -46.92 -8.16
C ILE A 145 0.30 -47.02 -6.67
N GLN A 146 -0.10 -48.14 -6.09
CA GLN A 146 -0.03 -48.60 -4.70
C GLN A 146 1.39 -48.73 -4.11
N SER A 147 1.54 -48.55 -2.78
CA SER A 147 1.56 -49.67 -1.83
C SER A 147 2.01 -49.29 -0.40
N ASN A 148 1.13 -49.65 0.55
CA ASN A 148 1.35 -50.28 1.85
C ASN A 148 2.02 -49.58 3.06
N LYS A 149 1.20 -49.63 4.13
CA LYS A 149 1.46 -49.93 5.57
C LYS A 149 1.75 -48.77 6.55
N ILE A 150 0.74 -48.51 7.38
CA ILE A 150 0.83 -48.08 8.79
C ILE A 150 1.11 -49.35 9.66
N PRO A 151 1.82 -49.28 10.80
CA PRO A 151 1.23 -48.93 12.12
C PRO A 151 2.11 -47.92 12.91
N SER A 152 1.58 -46.87 13.55
CA SER A 152 0.85 -46.79 14.84
C SER A 152 1.74 -46.73 16.10
N GLN A 153 1.24 -45.99 17.10
CA GLN A 153 1.72 -45.82 18.49
C GLN A 153 2.86 -44.81 18.73
N SER A 154 2.94 -44.06 19.83
CA SER A 154 2.07 -43.75 20.97
C SER A 154 2.85 -42.73 21.83
N GLY A 155 2.13 -41.88 22.59
CA GLY A 155 2.60 -41.32 23.87
C GLY A 155 3.75 -40.29 23.85
N LEU A 156 3.46 -39.06 24.25
CA LEU A 156 3.79 -38.54 25.59
C LEU A 156 3.39 -37.07 25.65
N ALA A 157 2.54 -36.75 26.62
CA ALA A 157 2.23 -35.38 27.01
C ALA A 157 3.41 -34.83 27.80
N GLU A 158 3.85 -33.59 27.51
CA GLU A 158 4.39 -32.71 28.54
C GLU A 158 4.03 -31.24 28.29
N LYS A 159 3.81 -30.57 29.41
CA LYS A 159 3.27 -29.24 29.63
C LYS A 159 4.13 -28.11 29.06
N GLY A 160 3.43 -27.09 28.57
CA GLY A 160 3.63 -25.72 29.05
C GLY A 160 4.65 -24.86 28.31
N SER A 161 4.17 -24.05 27.37
CA SER A 161 4.69 -22.69 27.19
C SER A 161 3.53 -21.77 26.84
N SER A 162 3.38 -20.71 27.62
CA SER A 162 2.36 -19.67 27.50
C SER A 162 2.50 -18.95 26.16
N GLY A 163 1.68 -19.33 25.17
CA GLY A 163 1.49 -18.53 23.97
C GLY A 163 0.82 -17.19 24.33
N ASN A 164 1.42 -16.09 23.91
CA ASN A 164 0.99 -14.72 24.19
C ASN A 164 -0.50 -14.52 23.88
N LYS A 165 -1.32 -14.22 24.91
CA LYS A 165 -2.73 -13.83 24.75
C LYS A 165 -2.92 -12.57 23.88
N SER A 166 -1.87 -11.75 23.76
CA SER A 166 -1.82 -10.60 22.86
C SER A 166 -1.89 -11.01 21.38
N ASP A 167 -1.18 -12.08 21.00
CA ASP A 167 -1.09 -12.56 19.61
C ASP A 167 -2.40 -13.17 19.11
N SER A 168 -3.26 -13.67 20.02
CA SER A 168 -4.61 -14.13 19.69
C SER A 168 -5.58 -12.96 19.49
N PHE A 169 -5.49 -11.92 20.33
CA PHE A 169 -6.40 -10.76 20.23
C PHE A 169 -6.17 -9.97 18.95
N GLU A 170 -4.91 -9.64 18.64
CA GLU A 170 -4.54 -8.91 17.42
C GLU A 170 -5.04 -9.63 16.16
N ARG A 171 -4.83 -10.95 16.11
CA ARG A 171 -5.24 -11.78 14.98
C ARG A 171 -6.75 -11.78 14.81
N GLU A 172 -7.50 -11.98 15.89
CA GLU A 172 -8.96 -11.96 15.86
C GLU A 172 -9.48 -10.57 15.47
N PHE A 173 -8.93 -9.50 16.06
CA PHE A 173 -9.30 -8.12 15.75
C PHE A 173 -9.15 -7.83 14.26
N LEU A 174 -7.99 -8.13 13.66
CA LEU A 174 -7.75 -7.93 12.24
C LEU A 174 -8.61 -8.85 11.37
N GLN A 175 -8.74 -10.12 11.75
CA GLN A 175 -9.51 -11.10 11.00
C GLN A 175 -10.99 -10.72 10.90
N ILE A 176 -11.58 -10.20 11.98
CA ILE A 176 -12.98 -9.79 11.99
C ILE A 176 -13.20 -8.51 11.17
N HIS A 177 -12.30 -7.51 11.26
CA HIS A 177 -12.31 -6.36 10.34
C HIS A 177 -12.32 -6.83 8.88
N ASN A 178 -11.39 -7.70 8.52
CA ASN A 178 -11.24 -8.16 7.13
C ASN A 178 -12.39 -9.06 6.68
N THR A 179 -13.05 -9.76 7.60
CA THR A 179 -14.29 -10.50 7.31
C THR A 179 -15.41 -9.55 6.91
N TYR A 180 -15.64 -8.48 7.69
CA TYR A 180 -16.67 -7.49 7.36
C TYR A 180 -16.31 -6.69 6.12
N ARG A 181 -15.08 -6.22 5.98
CA ARG A 181 -14.63 -5.48 4.78
C ARG A 181 -14.82 -6.28 3.50
N LYS A 182 -14.54 -7.59 3.54
CA LYS A 182 -14.81 -8.49 2.41
C LYS A 182 -16.30 -8.54 2.05
N GLN A 183 -17.21 -8.53 3.02
CA GLN A 183 -18.67 -8.50 2.75
C GLN A 183 -19.09 -7.22 2.00
N HIS A 184 -18.33 -6.15 2.15
CA HIS A 184 -18.57 -4.84 1.53
C HIS A 184 -17.67 -4.56 0.31
N GLY A 185 -16.90 -5.54 -0.17
CA GLY A 185 -16.00 -5.33 -1.31
C GLY A 185 -14.82 -4.39 -1.02
N ALA A 186 -14.53 -4.10 0.25
CA ALA A 186 -13.39 -3.30 0.67
C ALA A 186 -12.11 -4.17 0.77
N PRO A 187 -10.94 -3.67 0.36
CA PRO A 187 -9.65 -4.37 0.51
C PRO A 187 -9.36 -4.71 1.98
N PRO A 188 -8.64 -5.81 2.29
CA PRO A 188 -8.27 -6.13 3.67
C PRO A 188 -7.31 -5.08 4.25
N LEU A 189 -7.43 -4.80 5.54
CA LEU A 189 -6.51 -4.00 6.33
C LEU A 189 -5.26 -4.82 6.71
N THR A 190 -4.18 -4.10 7.00
CA THR A 190 -3.00 -4.62 7.72
C THR A 190 -2.86 -3.98 9.10
N ILE A 191 -2.23 -4.69 10.04
CA ILE A 191 -1.89 -4.10 11.35
C ILE A 191 -0.74 -3.10 11.19
N ASN A 192 -0.87 -1.94 11.82
CA ASN A 192 0.21 -0.98 11.99
C ASN A 192 0.56 -0.85 13.48
N HIS A 193 1.79 -1.22 13.85
CA HIS A 193 2.23 -1.22 15.24
C HIS A 193 2.41 0.19 15.84
N ASP A 194 2.62 1.22 15.03
CA ASP A 194 2.65 2.61 15.49
C ASP A 194 1.24 3.07 15.90
N LEU A 195 0.23 2.70 15.10
CA LEU A 195 -1.18 2.89 15.45
C LEU A 195 -1.54 2.07 16.70
N CYS A 196 -1.04 0.83 16.84
CA CYS A 196 -1.27 0.05 18.07
C CYS A 196 -0.68 0.73 19.30
N ARG A 197 0.54 1.28 19.22
CA ARG A 197 1.15 2.02 20.34
C ARG A 197 0.33 3.26 20.71
N SER A 198 -0.11 4.02 19.71
CA SER A 198 -0.97 5.20 19.91
C SER A 198 -2.33 4.83 20.51
N ALA A 199 -3.00 3.83 19.95
CA ALA A 199 -4.29 3.34 20.43
C ALA A 199 -4.19 2.75 21.84
N GLN A 200 -3.11 2.05 22.18
CA GLN A 200 -2.87 1.50 23.50
C GLN A 200 -2.70 2.61 24.55
N ALA A 201 -1.86 3.61 24.28
CA ALA A 201 -1.69 4.76 25.15
C ALA A 201 -3.03 5.50 25.38
N TRP A 202 -3.86 5.59 24.33
CA TRP A 202 -5.18 6.21 24.46
C TRP A 202 -6.14 5.34 25.28
N ALA A 203 -6.17 4.02 25.07
CA ALA A 203 -7.00 3.10 25.86
C ALA A 203 -6.68 3.19 27.35
N GLU A 204 -5.40 3.26 27.71
CA GLU A 204 -4.94 3.44 29.09
C GLU A 204 -5.39 4.78 29.69
N ASN A 205 -5.31 5.86 28.90
CA ASN A 205 -5.83 7.15 29.31
C ASN A 205 -7.35 7.11 29.55
N LEU A 206 -8.13 6.48 28.66
CA LEU A 206 -9.58 6.31 28.81
C LEU A 206 -9.93 5.52 30.08
N LEU A 207 -9.16 4.47 30.37
CA LEU A 207 -9.31 3.69 31.60
C LEU A 207 -9.02 4.53 32.85
N SER A 208 -8.04 5.44 32.78
CA SER A 208 -7.70 6.35 33.88
C SER A 208 -8.79 7.39 34.16
N ILE A 209 -9.33 8.03 33.11
CA ILE A 209 -10.35 9.07 33.24
C ILE A 209 -11.79 8.55 33.27
N LYS A 210 -11.99 7.23 33.06
CA LYS A 210 -13.29 6.53 33.06
C LYS A 210 -14.35 7.15 32.14
N THR A 211 -13.93 7.74 31.03
CA THR A 211 -14.80 8.48 30.11
C THR A 211 -14.46 8.13 28.67
N LEU A 212 -15.46 7.77 27.86
CA LEU A 212 -15.30 7.61 26.41
C LEU A 212 -15.16 8.98 25.74
N LYS A 213 -13.99 9.23 25.13
CA LYS A 213 -13.72 10.43 24.36
C LYS A 213 -12.70 10.13 23.27
N HIS A 214 -12.88 10.73 22.10
CA HIS A 214 -11.90 10.60 21.03
C HIS A 214 -10.55 11.24 21.38
N SER A 215 -9.47 10.65 20.87
CA SER A 215 -8.13 11.21 21.00
C SER A 215 -7.96 12.48 20.17
N LYS A 216 -6.80 13.13 20.31
CA LYS A 216 -6.40 14.27 19.46
C LYS A 216 -5.52 13.83 18.27
N ALA A 217 -5.37 12.53 18.05
CA ALA A 217 -4.54 12.02 16.95
C ALA A 217 -5.26 12.20 15.61
N ASP A 218 -4.50 12.41 14.54
CA ASP A 218 -5.03 12.60 13.18
C ASP A 218 -5.40 11.28 12.47
N TYR A 219 -5.78 10.27 13.25
CA TYR A 219 -6.21 8.95 12.76
C TYR A 219 -7.73 8.83 12.79
N GLY A 220 -8.29 7.97 11.93
CA GLY A 220 -9.66 7.50 12.14
C GLY A 220 -9.72 6.76 13.46
N GLU A 221 -10.82 6.83 14.22
CA GLU A 221 -10.86 6.23 15.55
C GLU A 221 -12.24 5.66 15.90
N ASN A 222 -12.25 4.42 16.36
CA ASN A 222 -13.41 3.77 16.97
C ASN A 222 -13.11 3.46 18.43
N LEU A 223 -14.11 3.66 19.30
CA LEU A 223 -14.00 3.40 20.72
C LEU A 223 -15.04 2.39 21.17
N TYR A 224 -14.67 1.52 22.10
CA TYR A 224 -15.57 0.56 22.72
C TYR A 224 -15.34 0.53 24.23
N TYR A 225 -16.44 0.42 24.97
CA TYR A 225 -16.45 0.33 26.42
C TYR A 225 -17.41 -0.76 26.88
N THR A 226 -16.98 -1.54 27.86
CA THR A 226 -17.87 -2.43 28.60
C THR A 226 -17.48 -2.49 30.07
N TRP A 227 -18.46 -2.78 30.92
CA TRP A 227 -18.28 -2.94 32.35
C TRP A 227 -18.98 -4.21 32.84
N SER A 228 -18.36 -4.91 33.77
CA SER A 228 -18.89 -6.13 34.38
C SER A 228 -18.50 -6.22 35.85
N SER A 229 -19.39 -6.75 36.68
CA SER A 229 -19.11 -7.05 38.10
C SER A 229 -18.25 -8.31 38.30
N VAL A 230 -17.98 -9.07 37.23
CA VAL A 230 -17.11 -10.26 37.21
C VAL A 230 -16.01 -10.04 36.16
N PRO A 231 -14.74 -10.43 36.43
CA PRO A 231 -13.66 -10.29 35.47
C PRO A 231 -14.00 -10.90 34.11
N LYS A 232 -14.08 -10.04 33.09
CA LYS A 232 -14.37 -10.43 31.71
C LYS A 232 -13.07 -10.39 30.90
N THR A 233 -12.79 -11.45 30.16
CA THR A 233 -11.74 -11.42 29.13
C THR A 233 -12.42 -11.08 27.81
N LEU A 234 -11.99 -9.97 27.18
CA LEU A 234 -12.53 -9.56 25.89
C LEU A 234 -11.79 -10.29 24.75
N THR A 235 -12.52 -10.67 23.72
CA THR A 235 -11.95 -11.14 22.45
C THR A 235 -11.76 -9.98 21.47
N GLY A 236 -10.87 -10.15 20.49
CA GLY A 236 -10.64 -9.14 19.44
C GLY A 236 -11.90 -8.90 18.58
N ARG A 237 -12.85 -9.82 18.64
CA ARG A 237 -14.13 -9.79 17.93
C ARG A 237 -15.17 -8.85 18.55
N GLU A 238 -15.33 -8.82 19.87
CA GLU A 238 -16.49 -8.18 20.52
C GLU A 238 -16.61 -6.68 20.20
N ALA A 239 -15.49 -5.95 20.22
CA ALA A 239 -15.48 -4.53 19.89
C ALA A 239 -15.84 -4.29 18.40
N VAL A 240 -15.30 -5.12 17.50
CA VAL A 240 -15.50 -4.99 16.05
C VAL A 240 -16.92 -5.36 15.64
N ASP A 241 -17.48 -6.43 16.22
CA ASP A 241 -18.87 -6.83 16.01
C ASP A 241 -19.82 -5.72 16.50
N SER A 242 -19.51 -5.10 17.66
CA SER A 242 -20.25 -3.95 18.17
C SER A 242 -20.23 -2.77 17.20
N TRP A 243 -19.04 -2.38 16.71
CA TRP A 243 -18.88 -1.30 15.74
C TRP A 243 -19.61 -1.59 14.42
N TYR A 244 -19.49 -2.82 13.91
CA TYR A 244 -20.15 -3.23 12.67
C TYR A 244 -21.68 -3.26 12.79
N SER A 245 -22.23 -3.57 13.98
CA SER A 245 -23.67 -3.70 14.20
C SER A 245 -24.48 -2.43 13.89
N GLU A 246 -23.83 -1.27 13.83
CA GLU A 246 -24.43 0.00 13.40
C GLU A 246 -24.87 0.01 11.92
N ILE A 247 -24.45 -0.97 11.11
CA ILE A 247 -24.93 -1.15 9.73
C ILE A 247 -26.47 -1.14 9.62
N LYS A 248 -27.16 -1.66 10.64
CA LYS A 248 -28.64 -1.70 10.70
C LYS A 248 -29.27 -0.30 10.68
N ASP A 249 -28.52 0.72 11.11
CA ASP A 249 -28.95 2.11 11.21
C ASP A 249 -28.43 2.95 10.03
N TYR A 250 -27.57 2.39 9.17
CA TYR A 250 -26.98 3.10 8.02
C TYR A 250 -27.88 3.05 6.78
N ASN A 251 -28.17 4.22 6.21
CA ASN A 251 -28.99 4.35 5.01
C ASN A 251 -28.13 4.49 3.75
N PHE A 252 -27.90 3.37 3.05
CA PHE A 252 -27.14 3.37 1.78
C PHE A 252 -27.77 4.20 0.65
N LYS A 253 -29.06 4.55 0.72
CA LYS A 253 -29.72 5.44 -0.27
C LYS A 253 -29.49 6.92 0.03
N LYS A 254 -29.08 7.24 1.26
CA LYS A 254 -28.71 8.59 1.72
C LYS A 254 -27.40 8.52 2.51
N PRO A 255 -26.30 8.16 1.84
CA PRO A 255 -25.01 7.95 2.48
C PRO A 255 -24.46 9.25 3.07
N GLY A 256 -23.72 9.12 4.17
CA GLY A 256 -23.21 10.26 4.92
C GLY A 256 -22.94 9.91 6.37
N PHE A 257 -22.31 10.85 7.09
CA PHE A 257 -22.01 10.67 8.50
C PHE A 257 -23.28 10.81 9.36
N THR A 258 -23.47 9.89 10.30
CA THR A 258 -24.38 10.06 11.44
C THR A 258 -23.69 9.55 12.70
N SER A 259 -24.02 10.14 13.86
CA SER A 259 -23.39 9.79 15.13
C SER A 259 -23.63 8.34 15.56
N GLY A 260 -24.64 7.67 15.01
CA GLY A 260 -24.96 6.26 15.30
C GLY A 260 -24.41 5.27 14.28
N THR A 261 -23.69 5.72 13.25
CA THR A 261 -23.16 4.85 12.19
C THR A 261 -21.66 5.01 11.94
N GLY A 262 -21.01 5.93 12.67
CA GLY A 262 -19.62 6.30 12.45
C GLY A 262 -18.63 5.16 12.67
N HIS A 263 -18.91 4.24 13.59
CA HIS A 263 -18.03 3.11 13.83
C HIS A 263 -18.11 2.10 12.69
N PHE A 264 -19.34 1.78 12.25
CA PHE A 264 -19.55 0.90 11.08
C PHE A 264 -18.86 1.47 9.85
N THR A 265 -19.10 2.75 9.53
CA THR A 265 -18.56 3.35 8.31
C THR A 265 -17.04 3.36 8.31
N GLN A 266 -16.39 3.52 9.47
CA GLN A 266 -14.94 3.41 9.60
C GLN A 266 -14.43 1.96 9.41
N VAL A 267 -15.10 0.95 9.98
CA VAL A 267 -14.71 -0.46 9.83
C VAL A 267 -14.67 -0.86 8.35
N VAL A 268 -15.69 -0.46 7.58
CA VAL A 268 -15.84 -0.86 6.17
C VAL A 268 -15.26 0.16 5.18
N TRP A 269 -14.63 1.23 5.65
CA TRP A 269 -14.15 2.33 4.80
C TRP A 269 -13.13 1.84 3.76
N LYS A 270 -13.53 1.81 2.49
CA LYS A 270 -12.75 1.19 1.41
C LYS A 270 -11.30 1.68 1.31
N ASP A 271 -11.08 2.99 1.41
CA ASP A 271 -9.76 3.62 1.24
C ASP A 271 -8.88 3.53 2.50
N THR A 272 -9.37 3.02 3.63
CA THR A 272 -8.54 2.75 4.81
C THR A 272 -7.69 1.49 4.54
N GLU A 273 -6.39 1.56 4.81
CA GLU A 273 -5.41 0.53 4.48
C GLU A 273 -4.88 -0.19 5.74
N GLU A 274 -4.76 0.54 6.84
CA GLU A 274 -4.07 0.11 8.05
C GLU A 274 -4.94 0.35 9.30
N VAL A 275 -4.80 -0.52 10.29
CA VAL A 275 -5.45 -0.39 11.60
C VAL A 275 -4.49 -0.75 12.72
N GLY A 276 -4.57 -0.02 13.83
CA GLY A 276 -3.97 -0.41 15.10
C GLY A 276 -5.03 -0.49 16.19
N PHE A 277 -4.74 -1.25 17.24
CA PHE A 277 -5.65 -1.40 18.37
C PHE A 277 -4.94 -1.18 19.71
N GLY A 278 -5.73 -0.77 20.71
CA GLY A 278 -5.32 -0.68 22.10
C GLY A 278 -6.39 -1.26 23.00
N LEU A 279 -5.99 -1.96 24.05
CA LEU A 279 -6.90 -2.52 25.05
C LEU A 279 -6.37 -2.21 26.46
N ALA A 280 -7.22 -1.61 27.28
CA ALA A 280 -6.92 -1.34 28.68
C ALA A 280 -8.06 -1.84 29.57
N THR A 281 -7.72 -2.47 30.70
CA THR A 281 -8.69 -2.99 31.67
C THR A 281 -8.16 -2.89 33.10
N ASP A 282 -9.07 -2.65 34.05
CA ASP A 282 -8.82 -2.78 35.50
C ASP A 282 -9.47 -4.05 36.10
N GLY A 283 -9.95 -4.96 35.25
CA GLY A 283 -10.68 -6.16 35.62
C GLY A 283 -12.20 -5.99 35.62
N ALA A 284 -12.73 -4.78 35.84
CA ALA A 284 -14.17 -4.51 35.83
C ALA A 284 -14.59 -3.69 34.59
N ALA A 285 -13.82 -2.68 34.24
CA ALA A 285 -14.00 -1.84 33.05
C ALA A 285 -12.99 -2.21 31.97
N ILE A 286 -13.45 -2.30 30.72
CA ILE A 286 -12.60 -2.57 29.55
C ILE A 286 -12.82 -1.47 28.52
N PHE A 287 -11.73 -0.88 28.05
CA PHE A 287 -11.71 0.06 26.93
C PHE A 287 -10.94 -0.55 25.76
N VAL A 288 -11.51 -0.46 24.56
CA VAL A 288 -10.83 -0.80 23.31
C VAL A 288 -10.85 0.41 22.39
N VAL A 289 -9.69 0.70 21.80
CA VAL A 289 -9.49 1.76 20.82
C VAL A 289 -9.03 1.11 19.52
N GLY A 290 -9.67 1.42 18.41
CA GLY A 290 -9.20 1.10 17.06
C GLY A 290 -8.83 2.37 16.33
N GLN A 291 -7.59 2.49 15.84
CA GLN A 291 -7.12 3.64 15.06
C GLN A 291 -6.83 3.24 13.61
N TYR A 292 -7.22 4.06 12.65
CA TYR A 292 -7.28 3.71 11.23
C TYR A 292 -6.52 4.71 10.38
N LEU A 293 -5.78 4.22 9.38
CA LEU A 293 -5.00 5.02 8.45
C LEU A 293 -5.13 4.50 7.01
N PRO A 294 -5.41 5.37 6.02
CA PRO A 294 -5.98 6.71 6.16
C PRO A 294 -7.30 6.72 6.94
N ALA A 295 -7.60 7.84 7.59
CA ALA A 295 -8.83 8.02 8.35
C ALA A 295 -10.07 7.89 7.46
N GLY A 296 -11.10 7.20 7.97
CA GLY A 296 -12.41 7.13 7.34
C GLY A 296 -13.30 8.31 7.74
N ASN A 297 -14.61 8.17 7.47
CA ASN A 297 -15.65 9.13 7.89
C ASN A 297 -15.44 10.57 7.37
N ILE A 298 -14.76 10.73 6.24
CA ILE A 298 -14.56 12.02 5.58
C ILE A 298 -15.92 12.53 5.08
N THR A 299 -16.40 13.65 5.62
CA THR A 299 -17.76 14.20 5.37
C THR A 299 -17.92 14.93 4.03
N ASN A 300 -16.89 14.92 3.18
CA ASN A 300 -16.94 15.54 1.88
C ASN A 300 -17.97 14.82 0.99
N PRO A 301 -18.73 15.55 0.14
CA PRO A 301 -19.72 14.94 -0.74
C PRO A 301 -19.12 13.82 -1.61
N GLY A 302 -19.77 12.66 -1.67
CA GLY A 302 -19.33 11.52 -2.49
C GLY A 302 -18.39 10.53 -1.80
N TYR A 303 -17.80 10.87 -0.65
CA TYR A 303 -16.83 9.99 0.02
C TYR A 303 -17.50 8.78 0.68
N PHE A 304 -18.66 8.98 1.30
CA PHE A 304 -19.43 7.89 1.92
C PHE A 304 -19.98 6.93 0.86
N GLU A 305 -20.45 7.45 -0.27
CA GLU A 305 -20.89 6.67 -1.44
C GLU A 305 -19.76 5.79 -1.99
N LYS A 306 -18.54 6.34 -2.09
CA LYS A 306 -17.36 5.64 -2.62
C LYS A 306 -16.83 4.58 -1.65
N ASN A 307 -16.84 4.88 -0.36
CA ASN A 307 -16.11 4.11 0.65
C ASN A 307 -16.97 3.16 1.47
N VAL A 308 -18.28 3.41 1.58
CA VAL A 308 -19.20 2.61 2.39
C VAL A 308 -20.18 1.91 1.45
N LEU A 309 -19.70 0.82 0.85
CA LEU A 309 -20.46 0.06 -0.14
C LEU A 309 -21.49 -0.86 0.54
N PRO A 310 -22.61 -1.22 -0.10
CA PRO A 310 -23.57 -2.20 0.45
C PRO A 310 -22.96 -3.60 0.62
N ALA A 311 -23.50 -4.39 1.56
CA ALA A 311 -23.12 -5.79 1.69
C ALA A 311 -23.46 -6.58 0.40
N GLY A 312 -22.57 -7.50 0.00
CA GLY A 312 -22.66 -8.23 -1.27
C GLY A 312 -22.02 -7.49 -2.45
N SER A 313 -21.46 -6.30 -2.23
CA SER A 313 -20.60 -5.64 -3.22
C SER A 313 -19.39 -6.51 -3.50
N THR A 314 -19.13 -6.81 -4.77
CA THR A 314 -17.92 -7.56 -5.14
C THR A 314 -16.69 -6.70 -4.89
N PRO A 315 -15.58 -7.27 -4.39
CA PRO A 315 -14.29 -6.63 -4.53
C PRO A 315 -14.16 -6.26 -6.01
N PHE A 316 -13.76 -5.04 -6.32
CA PHE A 316 -13.42 -4.69 -7.69
C PHE A 316 -12.24 -5.60 -8.06
N GLU A 317 -12.51 -6.73 -8.71
CA GLU A 317 -11.48 -7.60 -9.22
C GLU A 317 -10.67 -6.75 -10.19
N VAL A 318 -9.41 -6.51 -9.83
CA VAL A 318 -8.40 -6.17 -10.83
C VAL A 318 -8.23 -7.45 -11.63
N SER A 319 -9.15 -7.64 -12.58
CA SER A 319 -8.96 -8.61 -13.64
C SER A 319 -7.60 -8.31 -14.24
N HIS A 320 -6.76 -9.34 -14.30
CA HIS A 320 -5.48 -9.32 -14.98
C HIS A 320 -5.73 -9.15 -16.48
N VAL A 321 -6.19 -7.97 -16.89
CA VAL A 321 -6.28 -7.61 -18.30
C VAL A 321 -4.92 -7.07 -18.70
N ASN A 322 -4.27 -7.88 -19.52
CA ASN A 322 -3.00 -7.68 -20.18
C ASN A 322 -2.75 -6.20 -20.57
N TYR A 323 -1.93 -5.51 -19.77
CA TYR A 323 -1.63 -4.07 -19.86
C TYR A 323 -0.72 -3.70 -21.06
N TYR A 324 -0.67 -4.52 -22.11
CA TYR A 324 0.15 -4.31 -23.31
C TYR A 324 -0.60 -4.38 -24.65
N ALA A 325 -1.93 -4.40 -24.65
CA ALA A 325 -2.69 -4.26 -25.89
C ALA A 325 -3.74 -3.17 -25.76
N ILE A 326 -3.34 -1.92 -26.00
CA ILE A 326 -4.04 -0.88 -26.80
C ILE A 326 -3.22 0.42 -26.72
N ILE A 327 -2.96 1.00 -27.90
CA ILE A 327 -2.19 2.23 -28.25
C ILE A 327 -0.66 2.04 -28.31
N CYS A 328 0.06 2.12 -29.44
CA CYS A 328 -0.26 2.32 -30.85
C CYS A 328 0.92 1.80 -31.69
N LEU A 329 0.61 1.25 -32.86
CA LEU A 329 1.56 1.15 -33.97
C LEU A 329 1.89 2.56 -34.46
N SER A 330 3.13 3.00 -34.23
CA SER A 330 3.93 3.96 -35.02
C SER A 330 4.94 4.67 -34.12
N HIS A 331 5.98 5.24 -34.74
CA HIS A 331 7.24 5.69 -34.15
C HIS A 331 7.14 6.79 -33.05
N GLU A 332 5.94 7.30 -32.73
CA GLU A 332 5.69 8.41 -31.79
C GLU A 332 5.39 7.99 -30.34
N GLY A 333 5.15 6.69 -30.08
CA GLY A 333 4.80 6.17 -28.74
C GLY A 333 5.91 6.26 -27.66
N LYS A 334 7.13 6.67 -28.01
CA LYS A 334 8.26 6.73 -27.05
C LYS A 334 8.16 7.94 -26.07
N ASN A 335 7.57 9.06 -26.49
CA ASN A 335 7.50 10.27 -25.67
C ASN A 335 6.41 10.21 -24.60
N LEU A 336 5.23 9.63 -24.90
CA LEU A 336 4.13 9.53 -23.93
C LEU A 336 4.40 8.52 -22.80
N VAL A 337 5.27 7.53 -23.03
CA VAL A 337 5.68 6.56 -22.00
C VAL A 337 6.54 7.21 -20.91
N GLN A 338 7.37 8.19 -21.29
CA GLN A 338 8.25 8.92 -20.37
C GLN A 338 7.59 10.17 -19.78
N PHE A 339 6.53 10.68 -20.42
CA PHE A 339 5.81 11.89 -20.01
C PHE A 339 5.38 11.87 -18.52
N PRO A 340 4.78 10.80 -17.96
CA PRO A 340 4.43 10.74 -16.53
C PRO A 340 5.60 11.03 -15.59
N SER A 341 6.76 10.41 -15.85
CA SER A 341 7.96 10.60 -15.04
C SER A 341 8.59 11.99 -15.23
N GLN A 342 8.58 12.52 -16.46
CA GLN A 342 9.09 13.86 -16.76
C GLN A 342 8.24 14.94 -16.08
N LEU A 343 6.91 14.85 -16.18
CA LEU A 343 6.02 15.79 -15.52
C LEU A 343 6.17 15.73 -13.99
N LEU A 344 6.23 14.52 -13.41
CA LEU A 344 6.44 14.37 -11.97
C LEU A 344 7.78 14.99 -11.51
N ALA A 345 8.86 14.78 -12.27
CA ALA A 345 10.16 15.37 -12.00
C ALA A 345 10.11 16.91 -12.08
N ALA A 346 9.46 17.47 -13.12
CA ALA A 346 9.30 18.90 -13.29
C ALA A 346 8.47 19.54 -12.16
N MET A 347 7.38 18.89 -11.73
CA MET A 347 6.60 19.34 -10.56
C MET A 347 7.46 19.31 -9.28
N ASN A 348 8.23 18.25 -9.07
CA ASN A 348 9.10 18.11 -7.90
C ASN A 348 10.22 19.14 -7.85
N HIS A 349 10.75 19.55 -9.00
CA HIS A 349 11.69 20.67 -9.10
C HIS A 349 11.08 21.98 -8.57
N TYR A 350 9.82 22.26 -8.92
CA TYR A 350 9.12 23.42 -8.35
C TYR A 350 8.82 23.24 -6.87
N ARG A 351 8.34 22.07 -6.42
CA ARG A 351 8.10 21.80 -4.98
C ARG A 351 9.35 22.03 -4.13
N GLN A 352 10.53 21.64 -4.64
CA GLN A 352 11.80 21.89 -3.97
C GLN A 352 12.08 23.37 -3.77
N ARG A 353 11.78 24.25 -4.74
CA ARG A 353 11.93 25.71 -4.61
C ARG A 353 11.06 26.29 -3.48
N HIS A 354 9.96 25.62 -3.16
CA HIS A 354 9.07 25.97 -2.06
C HIS A 354 9.45 25.31 -0.72
N GLY A 355 10.55 24.55 -0.68
CA GLY A 355 10.97 23.81 0.52
C GLY A 355 10.04 22.63 0.85
N VAL A 356 9.31 22.12 -0.15
CA VAL A 356 8.30 21.07 0.01
C VAL A 356 8.86 19.73 -0.48
N HIS A 357 8.54 18.65 0.24
CA HIS A 357 8.96 17.29 -0.11
C HIS A 357 8.47 16.87 -1.51
N PRO A 358 9.27 16.13 -2.28
CA PRO A 358 8.88 15.65 -3.60
C PRO A 358 7.71 14.66 -3.52
N LEU A 359 6.80 14.74 -4.49
CA LEU A 359 5.76 13.76 -4.72
C LEU A 359 6.36 12.44 -5.21
N SER A 360 5.88 11.34 -4.65
CA SER A 360 6.15 9.99 -5.13
C SER A 360 5.13 9.58 -6.20
N GLN A 361 5.55 8.71 -7.13
CA GLN A 361 4.66 8.24 -8.18
C GLN A 361 3.69 7.18 -7.62
N CYS A 362 2.39 7.36 -7.86
CA CYS A 362 1.35 6.37 -7.54
C CYS A 362 0.79 5.73 -8.82
N PRO A 363 1.01 4.42 -9.06
CA PRO A 363 0.47 3.71 -10.21
C PRO A 363 -1.06 3.68 -10.27
N VAL A 364 -1.73 3.58 -9.11
CA VAL A 364 -3.20 3.55 -9.02
C VAL A 364 -3.78 4.89 -9.49
N LEU A 365 -3.31 6.00 -8.91
CA LEU A 365 -3.70 7.35 -9.34
C LEU A 365 -3.34 7.60 -10.81
N SER A 366 -2.22 7.06 -11.29
CA SER A 366 -1.80 7.22 -12.69
C SER A 366 -2.78 6.54 -13.64
N LYS A 367 -3.30 5.36 -13.28
CA LYS A 367 -4.34 4.68 -14.06
C LYS A 367 -5.61 5.53 -14.10
N GLU A 368 -6.06 6.00 -12.94
CA GLU A 368 -7.28 6.80 -12.84
C GLU A 368 -7.18 8.15 -13.58
N ALA A 369 -6.03 8.82 -13.50
CA ALA A 369 -5.76 10.07 -14.19
C ALA A 369 -5.75 9.86 -15.72
N LYS A 370 -5.24 8.72 -16.21
CA LYS A 370 -5.27 8.38 -17.65
C LYS A 370 -6.69 8.15 -18.14
N GLU A 371 -7.46 7.35 -17.41
CA GLU A 371 -8.88 7.10 -17.72
C GLU A 371 -9.67 8.41 -17.74
N TRP A 372 -9.41 9.29 -16.77
CA TRP A 372 -10.05 10.59 -16.73
C TRP A 372 -9.62 11.49 -17.88
N ALA A 373 -8.32 11.57 -18.19
CA ALA A 373 -7.82 12.32 -19.34
C ALA A 373 -8.50 11.86 -20.65
N ALA A 374 -8.62 10.53 -20.85
CA ALA A 374 -9.29 9.97 -22.02
C ALA A 374 -10.78 10.34 -22.07
N HIS A 375 -11.46 10.35 -20.92
CA HIS A 375 -12.83 10.82 -20.83
C HIS A 375 -12.97 12.31 -21.14
N LEU A 376 -12.08 13.16 -20.64
CA LEU A 376 -12.09 14.59 -20.95
C LEU A 376 -11.86 14.86 -22.44
N VAL A 377 -11.02 14.05 -23.08
CA VAL A 377 -10.81 14.09 -24.54
C VAL A 377 -12.08 13.73 -25.28
N SER A 378 -12.79 12.67 -24.86
CA SER A 378 -14.02 12.20 -25.54
C SER A 378 -15.14 13.26 -25.51
N ILE A 379 -15.25 14.00 -24.41
CA ILE A 379 -16.25 15.08 -24.26
C ILE A 379 -15.71 16.46 -24.65
N LYS A 380 -14.43 16.57 -25.03
CA LYS A 380 -13.73 17.81 -25.41
C LYS A 380 -13.90 18.97 -24.44
N THR A 381 -13.95 18.66 -23.14
CA THR A 381 -14.25 19.65 -22.09
C THR A 381 -13.44 19.32 -20.85
N LEU A 382 -12.74 20.30 -20.28
CA LEU A 382 -12.13 20.15 -18.96
C LEU A 382 -13.19 20.27 -17.86
N LYS A 383 -13.26 19.27 -17.00
CA LYS A 383 -14.13 19.28 -15.82
C LYS A 383 -13.49 18.44 -14.71
N ASN A 384 -13.76 18.81 -13.47
CA ASN A 384 -13.27 18.06 -12.31
C ASN A 384 -13.86 16.64 -12.28
N SER A 385 -13.04 15.67 -11.90
CA SER A 385 -13.39 14.25 -11.79
C SER A 385 -14.42 13.93 -10.73
N LYS A 386 -14.54 14.78 -9.70
CA LYS A 386 -15.33 14.56 -8.48
C LYS A 386 -14.94 13.28 -7.72
N LYS A 387 -13.73 12.77 -7.94
CA LYS A 387 -13.22 11.53 -7.31
C LYS A 387 -12.63 11.73 -5.91
N GLY A 388 -12.51 12.98 -5.45
CA GLY A 388 -11.93 13.33 -4.15
C GLY A 388 -10.40 13.40 -4.13
N HIS A 389 -9.73 13.18 -5.25
CA HIS A 389 -8.31 13.49 -5.36
C HIS A 389 -8.09 14.99 -5.46
N GLY A 390 -6.91 15.45 -5.04
CA GLY A 390 -6.40 16.71 -5.55
C GLY A 390 -6.25 16.60 -7.06
N GLU A 391 -6.56 17.64 -7.83
CA GLU A 391 -6.63 17.53 -9.30
C GLU A 391 -6.04 18.77 -9.95
N THR A 392 -5.09 18.56 -10.86
CA THR A 392 -4.64 19.58 -11.82
C THR A 392 -4.86 19.08 -13.23
N MET A 393 -5.19 20.01 -14.12
CA MET A 393 -5.48 19.69 -15.51
C MET A 393 -4.92 20.75 -16.44
N SER A 394 -4.55 20.32 -17.64
CA SER A 394 -4.23 21.21 -18.75
C SER A 394 -4.65 20.57 -20.07
N TYR A 395 -4.79 21.40 -21.09
CA TYR A 395 -4.97 20.94 -22.46
C TYR A 395 -3.99 21.67 -23.36
N LYS A 396 -3.55 21.00 -24.42
CA LYS A 396 -2.78 21.57 -25.52
C LYS A 396 -3.46 21.18 -26.81
N TRP A 397 -3.70 22.16 -27.67
CA TRP A 397 -4.10 21.92 -29.04
C TRP A 397 -2.92 22.23 -29.95
N THR A 398 -2.60 21.33 -30.89
CA THR A 398 -1.55 21.56 -31.90
C THR A 398 -1.85 20.86 -33.21
N SER A 399 -1.60 21.56 -34.33
CA SER A 399 -1.66 20.98 -35.68
C SER A 399 -0.47 20.08 -36.00
N THR A 400 0.63 20.17 -35.26
CA THR A 400 1.84 19.34 -35.47
C THR A 400 1.73 17.95 -34.84
N LEU A 401 0.61 17.65 -34.16
CA LEU A 401 0.37 16.42 -33.40
C LEU A 401 1.44 16.11 -32.33
N THR A 402 2.25 17.11 -31.97
CA THR A 402 3.32 16.94 -30.99
C THR A 402 2.78 17.03 -29.56
N ALA A 403 2.93 15.97 -28.79
CA ALA A 403 2.55 15.95 -27.37
C ALA A 403 3.28 17.05 -26.58
N PRO A 404 2.66 17.62 -25.53
CA PRO A 404 3.37 18.50 -24.60
C PRO A 404 4.50 17.75 -23.89
N THR A 405 5.54 18.47 -23.45
CA THR A 405 6.50 17.92 -22.50
C THR A 405 6.01 18.07 -21.06
N GLY A 406 6.59 17.31 -20.14
CA GLY A 406 6.28 17.46 -18.71
C GLY A 406 6.67 18.84 -18.17
N GLU A 407 7.79 19.38 -18.66
CA GLU A 407 8.27 20.71 -18.30
C GLU A 407 7.31 21.81 -18.77
N GLU A 408 6.81 21.73 -20.02
CA GLU A 408 5.83 22.69 -20.55
C GLU A 408 4.57 22.75 -19.69
N VAL A 409 4.05 21.59 -19.28
CA VAL A 409 2.84 21.50 -18.44
C VAL A 409 3.10 22.03 -17.03
N ALA A 410 4.18 21.59 -16.39
CA ALA A 410 4.53 22.04 -15.04
C ALA A 410 4.80 23.56 -14.98
N GLU A 411 5.51 24.10 -15.97
CA GLU A 411 5.75 25.54 -16.08
C GLU A 411 4.44 26.31 -16.30
N GLY A 412 3.53 25.78 -17.12
CA GLY A 412 2.20 26.36 -17.33
C GLY A 412 1.42 26.50 -16.02
N TRP A 413 1.40 25.45 -15.20
CA TRP A 413 0.79 25.50 -13.87
C TRP A 413 1.54 26.44 -12.93
N TYR A 414 2.87 26.39 -12.92
CA TYR A 414 3.68 27.24 -12.03
C TYR A 414 3.53 28.74 -12.30
N LYS A 415 3.28 29.15 -13.55
CA LYS A 415 3.05 30.56 -13.91
C LYS A 415 1.85 31.18 -13.18
N GLU A 416 0.90 30.36 -12.72
CA GLU A 416 -0.20 30.82 -11.87
C GLU A 416 0.27 31.40 -10.53
N SER A 417 1.48 31.06 -10.06
CA SER A 417 2.09 31.63 -8.84
C SER A 417 2.19 33.15 -8.86
N SER A 418 2.37 33.75 -10.04
CA SER A 418 2.40 35.21 -10.21
C SER A 418 1.09 35.89 -9.83
N LYS A 419 -0.02 35.13 -9.79
CA LYS A 419 -1.35 35.61 -9.41
C LYS A 419 -1.67 35.32 -7.94
N TYR A 420 -0.85 34.50 -7.26
CA TYR A 420 -1.12 34.06 -5.90
C TYR A 420 -0.56 35.04 -4.86
N ASN A 421 -1.43 35.64 -4.05
CA ASN A 421 -1.01 36.49 -2.95
C ASN A 421 -0.72 35.67 -1.68
N PHE A 422 0.56 35.46 -1.38
CA PHE A 422 1.03 34.74 -0.18
C PHE A 422 0.72 35.46 1.14
N SER A 423 0.40 36.77 1.12
CA SER A 423 0.01 37.50 2.33
C SER A 423 -1.44 37.22 2.73
N THR A 424 -2.25 36.68 1.81
CA THR A 424 -3.65 36.30 2.03
C THR A 424 -3.84 34.85 1.57
N PRO A 425 -3.34 33.88 2.34
CA PRO A 425 -3.25 32.47 1.97
C PRO A 425 -4.63 31.81 1.98
N THR A 426 -5.36 31.95 0.88
CA THR A 426 -6.67 31.31 0.63
C THR A 426 -6.67 30.71 -0.76
N PHE A 427 -7.74 30.00 -1.13
CA PHE A 427 -7.96 29.70 -2.54
C PHE A 427 -8.18 30.99 -3.32
N GLN A 428 -7.48 31.14 -4.45
CA GLN A 428 -7.58 32.31 -5.33
C GLN A 428 -7.90 31.83 -6.74
N SER A 429 -8.80 32.53 -7.41
CA SER A 429 -9.25 32.12 -8.74
C SER A 429 -8.09 32.11 -9.74
N GLY A 430 -7.94 31.01 -10.48
CA GLY A 430 -6.87 30.85 -11.46
C GLY A 430 -5.49 30.54 -10.86
N THR A 431 -5.42 30.12 -9.59
CA THR A 431 -4.17 29.65 -8.95
C THR A 431 -4.20 28.18 -8.53
N GLY A 432 -5.30 27.48 -8.84
CA GLY A 432 -5.57 26.14 -8.30
C GLY A 432 -4.57 25.08 -8.75
N ASN A 433 -4.02 25.17 -9.96
CA ASN A 433 -3.02 24.19 -10.40
C ASN A 433 -1.70 24.44 -9.69
N PHE A 434 -1.28 25.71 -9.59
CA PHE A 434 -0.10 26.07 -8.81
C PHE A 434 -0.20 25.60 -7.37
N THR A 435 -1.27 25.99 -6.66
CA THR A 435 -1.41 25.69 -5.22
C THR A 435 -1.50 24.19 -4.95
N GLN A 436 -2.16 23.42 -5.82
CA GLN A 436 -2.19 21.95 -5.69
C GLN A 436 -0.81 21.33 -5.94
N MET A 437 -0.10 21.79 -6.96
CA MET A 437 1.22 21.23 -7.32
C MET A 437 2.23 21.42 -6.18
N VAL A 438 2.22 22.59 -5.52
CA VAL A 438 3.13 22.89 -4.40
C VAL A 438 2.55 22.53 -3.03
N TRP A 439 1.36 21.92 -2.97
CA TRP A 439 0.68 21.61 -1.71
C TRP A 439 1.52 20.67 -0.83
N LYS A 440 1.93 21.15 0.34
CA LYS A 440 2.90 20.47 1.21
C LYS A 440 2.47 19.06 1.62
N SER A 441 1.23 18.90 2.06
CA SER A 441 0.71 17.61 2.55
C SER A 441 0.40 16.60 1.46
N SER A 442 0.45 16.96 0.18
CA SER A 442 0.32 15.96 -0.90
C SER A 442 1.62 15.18 -1.02
N GLU A 443 1.55 13.84 -0.94
CA GLU A 443 2.72 12.95 -0.87
C GLU A 443 2.89 12.10 -2.13
N ARG A 444 1.78 11.78 -2.80
CA ARG A 444 1.73 10.89 -3.96
C ARG A 444 0.99 11.57 -5.09
N ALA A 445 1.43 11.31 -6.33
CA ALA A 445 0.74 11.79 -7.51
C ALA A 445 0.68 10.74 -8.62
N GLY A 446 -0.41 10.76 -9.38
CA GLY A 446 -0.60 9.95 -10.57
C GLY A 446 -0.81 10.80 -11.80
N VAL A 447 -0.06 10.54 -12.86
CA VAL A 447 -0.10 11.33 -14.09
C VAL A 447 -0.79 10.57 -15.21
N GLY A 448 -1.74 11.23 -15.86
CA GLY A 448 -2.40 10.75 -17.07
C GLY A 448 -2.35 11.77 -18.20
N ILE A 449 -2.19 11.27 -19.42
CA ILE A 449 -2.27 12.06 -20.64
C ILE A 449 -3.05 11.26 -21.68
N ALA A 450 -3.93 11.93 -22.42
CA ALA A 450 -4.70 11.35 -23.52
C ALA A 450 -4.76 12.31 -24.71
N THR A 451 -4.98 11.76 -25.90
CA THR A 451 -5.12 12.52 -27.14
C THR A 451 -6.30 12.03 -27.97
N ASP A 452 -6.91 12.92 -28.78
CA ASP A 452 -7.92 12.54 -29.77
C ASP A 452 -7.32 12.13 -31.12
N GLU A 453 -5.98 12.04 -31.21
CA GLU A 453 -5.21 11.76 -32.43
C GLU A 453 -5.37 12.84 -33.53
N LYS A 454 -6.04 13.95 -33.22
CA LYS A 454 -6.31 15.08 -34.13
C LYS A 454 -5.73 16.39 -33.62
N GLY A 455 -4.85 16.30 -32.62
CA GLY A 455 -4.07 17.43 -32.09
C GLY A 455 -4.49 17.94 -30.72
N LEU A 456 -5.58 17.41 -30.12
CA LEU A 456 -5.92 17.69 -28.73
C LEU A 456 -5.15 16.74 -27.82
N PHE A 457 -4.47 17.31 -26.82
CA PHE A 457 -3.88 16.59 -25.69
C PHE A 457 -4.48 17.11 -24.39
N ILE A 458 -4.89 16.23 -23.51
CA ILE A 458 -5.33 16.59 -22.15
C ILE A 458 -4.45 15.85 -21.15
N THR A 459 -3.88 16.62 -20.22
CA THR A 459 -3.10 16.10 -19.10
C THR A 459 -3.90 16.26 -17.81
N VAL A 460 -3.91 15.21 -17.00
CA VAL A 460 -4.53 15.16 -15.68
C VAL A 460 -3.50 14.67 -14.68
N VAL A 461 -3.41 15.31 -13.52
CA VAL A 461 -2.67 14.76 -12.38
C VAL A 461 -3.60 14.68 -11.18
N PHE A 462 -3.64 13.51 -10.57
CA PHE A 462 -4.30 13.29 -9.28
C PHE A 462 -3.29 13.25 -8.15
N TYR A 463 -3.64 13.85 -7.02
CA TYR A 463 -2.78 14.00 -5.84
C TYR A 463 -3.44 13.41 -4.61
N GLU A 464 -2.64 12.75 -3.78
CA GLU A 464 -3.04 12.23 -2.47
C GLU A 464 -1.99 12.51 -1.40
N PRO A 465 -2.40 12.98 -0.21
CA PRO A 465 -3.68 13.60 0.10
C PRO A 465 -4.06 14.77 -0.84
N ALA A 466 -5.35 15.04 -0.99
CA ALA A 466 -5.85 16.13 -1.84
C ALA A 466 -5.42 17.50 -1.29
N GLY A 467 -5.05 18.42 -2.18
CA GLY A 467 -4.75 19.80 -1.82
C GLY A 467 -5.92 20.73 -2.11
N ASN A 468 -5.64 22.04 -2.09
CA ASN A 468 -6.64 23.10 -2.28
C ASN A 468 -7.83 23.03 -1.31
N ILE A 469 -7.60 22.50 -0.11
CA ILE A 469 -8.61 22.42 0.94
C ILE A 469 -8.83 23.83 1.51
N THR A 470 -10.07 24.33 1.45
CA THR A 470 -10.44 25.71 1.82
C THR A 470 -10.66 25.92 3.31
N ASN A 471 -10.31 24.94 4.14
CA ASN A 471 -10.39 25.07 5.59
C ASN A 471 -9.44 26.19 6.08
N PRO A 472 -9.84 26.96 7.12
CA PRO A 472 -9.01 28.02 7.67
C PRO A 472 -7.60 27.52 8.04
N GLY A 473 -6.56 28.23 7.62
CA GLY A 473 -5.16 27.90 7.91
C GLY A 473 -4.50 26.92 6.93
N TYR A 474 -5.24 26.10 6.21
CA TYR A 474 -4.65 25.03 5.38
C TYR A 474 -3.76 25.56 4.26
N PHE A 475 -4.16 26.63 3.59
CA PHE A 475 -3.33 27.27 2.56
C PHE A 475 -2.04 27.88 3.14
N GLN A 476 -2.09 28.43 4.36
CA GLN A 476 -0.90 28.97 5.03
C GLN A 476 0.10 27.85 5.34
N ASP A 477 -0.38 26.68 5.75
CA ASP A 477 0.47 25.53 6.10
C ASP A 477 1.03 24.81 4.88
N ASN A 478 0.34 24.89 3.74
CA ASN A 478 0.62 24.07 2.57
C ASN A 478 1.18 24.82 1.36
N VAL A 479 1.01 26.13 1.27
CA VAL A 479 1.45 26.94 0.12
C VAL A 479 2.43 28.01 0.61
N THR A 480 3.69 27.62 0.72
CA THR A 480 4.78 28.50 1.16
C THR A 480 5.31 29.33 -0.01
N PRO A 481 5.86 30.54 0.21
CA PRO A 481 6.63 31.25 -0.81
C PRO A 481 7.87 30.45 -1.24
N ALA A 482 8.32 30.64 -2.48
CA ALA A 482 9.60 30.06 -2.90
C ALA A 482 10.75 30.69 -2.10
N GLY A 483 11.60 29.85 -1.50
CA GLY A 483 12.84 30.27 -0.86
C GLY A 483 13.90 30.58 -1.92
N LYS A 484 14.72 31.60 -1.69
CA LYS A 484 15.89 31.90 -2.54
C LYS A 484 16.98 30.86 -2.38
#